data_AF-A0A285P1Z3-F1
#
_entry.id   AF-A0A285P1Z3-F1
#
_cell.length_a   1.000
_cell.length_b   1.000
_cell.length_c   1.000
_cell.angle_alpha   90.00
_cell.angle_beta   90.00
_cell.angle_gamma   90.00
#
_symmetry.space_group_name_H-M   'P 1'
#
loop_
_entity.id
_entity.type
_entity.pdbx_description
1 polymer ?
#
loop_
_entity_poly.entity_id
_entity_poly.type
_entity_poly.pdbx_seq_one_letter_code
_entity_poly.pdbx_strand_id
1 'polypeptide(L)'
;MALEEKQVEFLINPLKNRVWAVSMPDGELLDDIISVKRAIFCIENNEQYWLNPFGGAYMWTTRMSSPYEEEFVEFKKSAQQYMCIFDLNISDLQYVDYSPLDGNLLFDEKELKRKLESRYEEFVNLMKELWEYIKEDGYVR
;
A
#
# COMPACT_ATOMS: atom_id res chain seq x y z
N MET A 1 1.21 27.32 -25.50
CA MET A 1 0.59 26.71 -24.32
C MET A 1 1.29 25.38 -24.11
N ALA A 2 2.09 25.25 -23.05
CA ALA A 2 2.58 23.93 -22.65
C ALA A 2 1.38 23.18 -22.09
N LEU A 3 1.00 22.06 -22.72
CA LEU A 3 0.15 21.09 -22.06
C LEU A 3 0.93 20.63 -20.84
N GLU A 4 0.42 20.83 -19.63
CA GLU A 4 0.95 20.16 -18.45
C GLU A 4 0.88 18.66 -18.72
N GLU A 5 2.03 18.05 -19.01
CA GLU A 5 2.12 16.62 -19.28
C GLU A 5 1.71 15.89 -18.00
N LYS A 6 0.52 15.27 -18.03
CA LYS A 6 0.04 14.47 -16.91
C LYS A 6 0.86 13.18 -16.89
N GLN A 7 1.78 13.08 -15.95
CA GLN A 7 2.61 11.91 -15.73
C GLN A 7 2.03 11.05 -14.61
N VAL A 8 1.91 9.74 -14.85
CA VAL A 8 1.56 8.73 -13.85
C VAL A 8 2.79 7.88 -13.53
N GLU A 9 2.82 7.32 -12.33
CA GLU A 9 3.96 6.50 -11.88
C GLU A 9 3.50 5.11 -11.48
N PHE A 10 4.05 4.08 -12.13
CA PHE A 10 3.85 2.70 -11.73
C PHE A 10 4.76 2.34 -10.57
N LEU A 11 4.16 1.84 -9.49
CA LEU A 11 4.85 1.46 -8.27
C LEU A 11 5.19 -0.03 -8.30
N ILE A 12 6.48 -0.35 -8.23
CA ILE A 12 7.01 -1.71 -8.27
C ILE A 12 7.33 -2.15 -6.84
N ASN A 13 6.74 -3.25 -6.38
CA ASN A 13 7.10 -3.88 -5.12
C ASN A 13 8.49 -4.52 -5.26
N PRO A 14 9.50 -4.10 -4.47
CA PRO A 14 10.86 -4.64 -4.59
C PRO A 14 11.00 -6.10 -4.15
N LEU A 15 10.12 -6.60 -3.27
CA LEU A 15 10.18 -7.96 -2.73
C LEU A 15 9.59 -8.98 -3.71
N LYS A 16 8.55 -8.57 -4.44
CA LYS A 16 7.83 -9.42 -5.42
C LYS A 16 8.22 -9.14 -6.86
N ASN A 17 8.94 -8.04 -7.10
CA ASN A 17 9.29 -7.54 -8.42
C ASN A 17 8.07 -7.40 -9.36
N ARG A 18 6.96 -6.85 -8.84
CA ARG A 18 5.70 -6.66 -9.58
C ARG A 18 5.17 -5.24 -9.41
N VAL A 19 4.47 -4.73 -10.42
CA VAL A 19 3.70 -3.49 -10.27
C VAL A 19 2.47 -3.78 -9.41
N TRP A 20 2.23 -2.97 -8.38
CA TRP A 20 1.07 -3.15 -7.48
C TRP A 20 0.06 -2.01 -7.53
N ALA A 21 0.51 -0.80 -7.91
CA ALA A 21 -0.36 0.36 -8.05
C ALA A 21 0.16 1.37 -9.07
N VAL A 22 -0.68 2.34 -9.40
CA VAL A 22 -0.35 3.55 -10.14
C VAL A 22 -0.58 4.75 -9.23
N SER A 23 0.42 5.60 -9.07
CA SER A 23 0.28 6.94 -8.51
C SER A 23 -0.16 7.91 -9.59
N MET A 24 -1.30 8.54 -9.37
CA MET A 24 -1.84 9.60 -10.21
C MET A 24 -1.12 10.93 -9.90
N PRO A 25 -1.21 11.95 -10.80
CA PRO A 25 -0.55 13.24 -10.59
C PRO A 25 -0.98 13.99 -9.32
N ASP A 26 -2.18 13.71 -8.81
CA ASP A 26 -2.73 14.27 -7.57
C ASP A 26 -2.39 13.45 -6.32
N GLY A 27 -1.64 12.36 -6.47
CA GLY A 27 -1.24 11.47 -5.38
C GLY A 27 -2.23 10.34 -5.08
N GLU A 28 -3.35 10.24 -5.82
CA GLU A 28 -4.26 9.09 -5.68
C GLU A 28 -3.55 7.80 -6.13
N LEU A 29 -3.71 6.73 -5.35
CA LEU A 29 -3.19 5.40 -5.68
C LEU A 29 -4.31 4.54 -6.27
N LEU A 30 -4.08 4.04 -7.48
CA LEU A 30 -4.98 3.13 -8.18
C LEU A 30 -4.36 1.75 -8.29
N ASP A 31 -4.94 0.75 -7.62
CA ASP A 31 -4.44 -0.63 -7.58
C ASP A 31 -5.34 -1.66 -8.29
N ASP A 32 -6.65 -1.38 -8.44
CA ASP A 32 -7.60 -2.31 -9.10
C ASP A 32 -7.92 -1.96 -10.58
N ILE A 33 -7.11 -1.12 -11.22
CA ILE A 33 -7.35 -0.72 -12.62
C ILE A 33 -6.78 -1.72 -13.62
N ILE A 34 -7.41 -1.81 -14.79
CA ILE A 34 -6.97 -2.71 -15.90
C ILE A 34 -5.49 -2.48 -16.26
N SER A 35 -5.01 -1.23 -16.17
CA SER A 35 -3.61 -0.88 -16.41
C SER A 35 -2.64 -1.60 -15.48
N VAL A 36 -2.95 -1.69 -14.18
CA VAL A 36 -2.13 -2.42 -13.18
C VAL A 36 -2.17 -3.92 -13.46
N LYS A 37 -3.36 -4.48 -13.73
CA LYS A 37 -3.50 -5.91 -14.08
C LYS A 37 -2.70 -6.29 -15.33
N ARG A 38 -2.70 -5.41 -16.34
CA ARG A 38 -1.87 -5.58 -17.54
C ARG A 38 -0.38 -5.43 -17.24
N ALA A 39 0.01 -4.49 -16.39
CA ALA A 39 1.39 -4.32 -15.91
C ALA A 39 1.96 -5.62 -15.36
N ILE A 40 1.20 -6.19 -14.41
CA ILE A 40 1.52 -7.43 -13.71
C ILE A 40 1.72 -8.54 -14.74
N PHE A 41 0.74 -8.74 -15.62
CA PHE A 41 0.80 -9.75 -16.67
C PHE A 41 2.05 -9.60 -17.56
N CYS A 42 2.36 -8.39 -18.04
CA CYS A 42 3.52 -8.18 -18.92
C CYS A 42 4.85 -8.49 -18.19
N ILE A 43 4.97 -8.13 -16.92
CA ILE A 43 6.16 -8.43 -16.10
C ILE A 43 6.28 -9.93 -15.86
N GLU A 44 5.20 -10.58 -15.43
CA GLU A 44 5.16 -12.02 -15.15
C GLU A 44 5.45 -12.87 -16.40
N ASN A 45 4.96 -12.45 -17.56
CA ASN A 45 5.15 -13.17 -18.83
C ASN A 45 6.39 -12.71 -19.61
N ASN A 46 7.22 -11.84 -19.01
CA ASN A 46 8.43 -11.29 -19.63
C ASN A 46 8.17 -10.67 -21.02
N GLU A 47 7.03 -10.00 -21.18
CA GLU A 47 6.68 -9.31 -22.42
C GLU A 47 7.51 -8.02 -22.56
N GLN A 48 8.28 -7.93 -23.64
CA GLN A 48 9.23 -6.82 -23.86
C GLN A 48 8.57 -5.46 -24.15
N TYR A 49 7.29 -5.43 -24.52
CA TYR A 49 6.61 -4.22 -24.96
C TYR A 49 5.35 -3.97 -24.15
N TRP A 50 5.53 -3.36 -22.98
CA TRP A 50 4.37 -2.80 -22.30
C TRP A 50 4.00 -1.46 -22.96
N LEU A 51 3.05 -1.51 -23.89
CA LEU A 51 2.41 -0.33 -24.45
C LEU A 51 1.75 0.47 -23.32
N ASN A 52 1.90 1.79 -23.37
CA ASN A 52 1.27 2.72 -22.43
C ASN A 52 -0.21 2.32 -22.21
N PRO A 53 -0.58 1.80 -21.03
CA PRO A 53 -1.92 1.26 -20.81
C PRO A 53 -2.98 2.37 -20.75
N PHE A 54 -2.56 3.63 -20.66
CA PHE A 54 -3.41 4.81 -20.74
C PHE A 54 -3.53 5.37 -22.17
N GLY A 55 -3.07 4.63 -23.19
CA GLY A 55 -3.33 4.97 -24.60
C GLY A 55 -2.76 6.31 -25.06
N GLY A 56 -1.72 6.82 -24.38
CA GLY A 56 -1.09 8.11 -24.69
C GLY A 56 -1.74 9.33 -24.02
N ALA A 57 -2.81 9.16 -23.24
CA ALA A 57 -3.43 10.25 -22.48
C ALA A 57 -2.53 10.74 -21.31
N TYR A 58 -1.65 9.87 -20.84
CA TYR A 58 -0.70 10.15 -19.77
C TYR A 58 0.70 9.68 -20.20
N MET A 59 1.73 10.45 -19.85
CA MET A 59 3.08 9.90 -19.82
C MET A 59 3.21 8.99 -18.60
N TRP A 60 4.05 7.96 -18.67
CA TRP A 60 4.24 7.07 -17.53
C TRP A 60 5.71 6.82 -17.23
N THR A 61 5.99 6.64 -15.95
CA THR A 61 7.30 6.22 -15.42
C THR A 61 7.11 5.07 -14.45
N THR A 62 8.21 4.50 -13.98
CA THR A 62 8.23 3.47 -12.94
C THR A 62 9.07 3.94 -11.76
N ARG A 63 8.61 3.67 -10.54
CA ARG A 63 9.38 3.86 -9.30
C ARG A 63 9.37 2.57 -8.49
N MET A 64 10.50 2.26 -7.88
CA MET A 64 10.56 1.19 -6.88
C MET A 64 9.93 1.70 -5.58
N SER A 65 8.92 1.00 -5.10
CA SER A 65 8.31 1.26 -3.80
C SER A 65 9.28 0.96 -2.65
N SER A 66 8.98 1.53 -1.48
CA SER A 66 9.60 1.10 -0.23
C SER A 66 9.27 -0.37 0.03
N PRO A 67 10.15 -1.12 0.71
CA PRO A 67 9.84 -2.48 1.16
C PRO A 67 8.53 -2.48 1.97
N TYR A 68 7.67 -3.48 1.76
CA TYR A 68 6.37 -3.62 2.44
C TYR A 68 5.33 -2.52 2.18
N GLU A 69 5.56 -1.57 1.27
CA GLU A 69 4.60 -0.48 0.98
C GLU A 69 3.25 -1.02 0.47
N GLU A 70 3.26 -2.02 -0.42
CA GLU A 70 2.06 -2.69 -0.92
C GLU A 70 1.28 -3.35 0.22
N GLU A 71 1.97 -4.18 1.01
CA GLU A 71 1.39 -4.88 2.15
C GLU A 71 0.82 -3.89 3.16
N PHE A 72 1.53 -2.79 3.41
CA PHE A 72 1.10 -1.79 4.39
C PHE A 72 -0.14 -1.03 3.95
N VAL A 73 -0.27 -0.72 2.66
CA VAL A 73 -1.51 -0.14 2.12
C VAL A 73 -2.67 -1.11 2.26
N GLU A 74 -2.47 -2.39 1.96
CA GLU A 74 -3.51 -3.42 2.15
C GLU A 74 -3.87 -3.59 3.64
N PHE A 75 -2.87 -3.54 4.52
CA PHE A 75 -3.06 -3.51 5.97
C PHE A 75 -3.92 -2.34 6.40
N LYS A 76 -3.67 -1.13 5.92
CA LYS A 76 -4.50 0.03 6.26
C LYS A 76 -5.95 -0.17 5.82
N LYS A 77 -6.19 -0.70 4.62
CA LYS A 77 -7.55 -0.98 4.12
C LYS A 77 -8.26 -2.00 5.00
N SER A 78 -7.58 -3.07 5.39
CA SER A 78 -8.13 -4.12 6.25
C SER A 78 -8.36 -3.64 7.69
N ALA A 79 -7.40 -2.90 8.25
CA ALA A 79 -7.43 -2.40 9.63
C ALA A 79 -8.59 -1.43 9.89
N GLN A 80 -9.04 -0.69 8.87
CA GLN A 80 -10.19 0.23 8.97
C GLN A 80 -11.44 -0.45 9.56
N GLN A 81 -11.68 -1.72 9.22
CA GLN A 81 -12.86 -2.47 9.67
C GLN A 81 -12.83 -2.76 11.17
N TYR A 82 -11.64 -2.81 11.78
CA TYR A 82 -11.46 -3.11 13.19
C TYR A 82 -11.40 -1.86 14.07
N MET A 83 -11.22 -0.67 13.50
CA MET A 83 -11.11 0.58 14.26
C MET A 83 -12.33 0.84 15.15
N CYS A 84 -13.53 0.50 14.66
CA CYS A 84 -14.77 0.67 15.41
C CYS A 84 -14.86 -0.23 16.66
N ILE A 85 -14.21 -1.39 16.67
CA ILE A 85 -14.17 -2.30 17.82
C ILE A 85 -13.47 -1.62 19.01
N PHE A 86 -12.56 -0.69 18.72
CA PHE A 86 -11.75 0.03 19.70
C PHE A 86 -12.20 1.48 19.92
N ASP A 87 -13.36 1.87 19.40
CA ASP A 87 -13.88 3.25 19.45
C ASP A 87 -12.89 4.29 18.86
N LEU A 88 -12.16 3.88 17.83
CA LEU A 88 -11.21 4.73 17.11
C LEU A 88 -11.80 5.16 15.75
N ASN A 89 -11.35 6.33 15.28
CA ASN A 89 -11.65 6.79 13.93
C ASN A 89 -10.67 6.17 12.92
N ILE A 90 -11.06 6.09 11.65
CA ILE A 90 -10.14 5.67 10.56
C ILE A 90 -8.87 6.53 10.54
N SER A 91 -8.99 7.83 10.82
CA SER A 91 -7.84 8.74 10.89
C SER A 91 -6.83 8.37 11.97
N ASP A 92 -7.25 7.66 13.02
CA ASP A 92 -6.35 7.21 14.10
C ASP A 92 -5.38 6.11 13.63
N LEU A 93 -5.60 5.51 12.45
CA LEU A 93 -4.60 4.64 11.82
C LEU A 93 -3.30 5.39 11.52
N GLN A 94 -3.28 6.73 11.44
CA GLN A 94 -2.02 7.48 11.26
C GLN A 94 -0.97 7.20 12.35
N TYR A 95 -1.39 6.69 13.51
CA TYR A 95 -0.52 6.35 14.64
C TYR A 95 0.09 4.94 14.54
N VAL A 96 -0.17 4.22 13.45
CA VAL A 96 0.45 2.94 13.14
C VAL A 96 1.27 3.12 11.88
N ASP A 97 2.54 2.72 11.89
CA ASP A 97 3.41 2.72 10.72
C ASP A 97 4.10 1.36 10.58
N TYR A 98 4.96 1.20 9.58
CA TYR A 98 5.86 0.07 9.48
C TYR A 98 7.31 0.55 9.45
N SER A 99 8.22 -0.30 9.90
CA SER A 99 9.65 -0.07 9.79
C SER A 99 10.17 -0.69 8.49
N PRO A 100 10.73 0.10 7.56
CA PRO A 100 11.32 -0.43 6.33
C PRO A 100 12.57 -1.30 6.56
N LEU A 101 13.15 -1.26 7.77
CA LEU A 101 14.38 -1.97 8.11
C LEU A 101 14.13 -3.44 8.46
N ASP A 102 13.07 -3.72 9.20
CA ASP A 102 12.77 -5.04 9.74
C ASP A 102 11.35 -5.54 9.41
N GLY A 103 10.51 -4.71 8.77
CA GLY A 103 9.15 -5.08 8.36
C GLY A 103 8.16 -5.24 9.52
N ASN A 104 8.47 -4.68 10.69
CA ASN A 104 7.57 -4.70 11.86
C ASN A 104 6.68 -3.45 11.91
N LEU A 105 5.50 -3.58 12.53
CA LEU A 105 4.66 -2.43 12.83
C LEU A 105 5.26 -1.55 13.93
N LEU A 106 5.19 -0.25 13.71
CA LEU A 106 5.50 0.80 14.66
C LEU A 106 4.21 1.43 15.16
N PHE A 107 4.17 1.76 16.45
CA PHE A 107 3.00 2.33 17.11
C PHE A 107 3.40 3.62 17.82
N ASP A 108 2.67 4.71 17.60
CA ASP A 108 2.74 5.89 18.46
C ASP A 108 2.06 5.56 19.79
N GLU A 109 2.84 4.96 20.70
CA GLU A 109 2.33 4.48 21.98
C GLU A 109 1.67 5.60 22.78
N LYS A 110 2.17 6.83 22.68
CA LYS A 110 1.69 7.95 23.48
C LYS A 110 0.26 8.31 23.08
N GLU A 111 0.01 8.45 21.78
CA GLU A 111 -1.31 8.80 21.28
C GLU A 111 -2.30 7.63 21.37
N LEU A 112 -1.84 6.40 21.10
CA LEU A 112 -2.68 5.21 21.18
C LEU A 112 -3.07 4.88 22.63
N LYS A 113 -2.15 4.94 23.60
CA LYS A 113 -2.48 4.73 25.03
C LYS A 113 -3.45 5.79 25.55
N ARG A 114 -3.34 7.03 25.08
CA ARG A 114 -4.27 8.13 25.43
C ARG A 114 -5.70 7.85 24.96
N LYS A 115 -5.87 7.17 23.83
CA LYS A 115 -7.18 6.87 23.22
C LYS A 115 -7.78 5.54 23.67
N LEU A 116 -6.94 4.51 23.82
CA LEU A 116 -7.36 3.13 24.07
C LEU A 116 -7.36 2.75 25.55
N GLU A 117 -6.66 3.51 26.39
CA GLU A 117 -6.51 3.24 27.82
C GLU A 117 -6.07 1.79 28.09
N SER A 118 -6.91 0.99 28.75
CA SER A 118 -6.64 -0.42 29.09
C SER A 118 -6.66 -1.37 27.89
N ARG A 119 -7.16 -0.95 26.73
CA ARG A 119 -7.29 -1.76 25.51
C ARG A 119 -6.11 -1.62 24.55
N TYR A 120 -5.09 -0.87 24.92
CA TYR A 120 -3.90 -0.65 24.09
C TYR A 120 -3.22 -1.97 23.67
N GLU A 121 -2.96 -2.87 24.64
CA GLU A 121 -2.28 -4.13 24.35
C GLU A 121 -3.12 -5.05 23.46
N GLU A 122 -4.44 -5.08 23.66
CA GLU A 122 -5.39 -5.83 22.82
C GLU A 122 -5.35 -5.33 21.37
N PHE A 123 -5.37 -4.00 21.17
CA PHE A 123 -5.26 -3.37 19.86
C PHE A 123 -3.93 -3.69 19.17
N VAL A 124 -2.81 -3.54 19.88
CA VAL A 124 -1.47 -3.81 19.34
C VAL A 124 -1.35 -5.26 18.91
N ASN A 125 -1.84 -6.21 19.71
CA ASN A 125 -1.81 -7.62 19.37
C ASN A 125 -2.65 -7.91 18.12
N LEU A 126 -3.88 -7.40 18.04
CA LEU A 126 -4.72 -7.56 16.85
C LEU A 126 -4.06 -6.97 15.59
N MET A 127 -3.51 -5.76 15.68
CA MET A 127 -2.86 -5.12 14.53
C MET A 127 -1.62 -5.90 14.07
N LYS A 128 -0.84 -6.45 15.01
CA LYS A 128 0.30 -7.33 14.67
C LYS A 128 -0.16 -8.63 14.01
N GLU A 129 -1.18 -9.28 14.55
CA GLU A 129 -1.74 -10.51 13.96
C GLU A 129 -2.26 -10.24 12.53
N LEU A 130 -2.98 -9.14 12.33
CA LEU A 130 -3.44 -8.73 11.00
C LEU A 130 -2.28 -8.44 10.04
N TRP A 131 -1.22 -7.80 10.54
CA TRP A 131 -0.03 -7.51 9.74
C TRP A 131 0.71 -8.77 9.29
N GLU A 132 0.94 -9.71 10.21
CA GLU A 132 1.56 -10.98 9.85
C GLU A 132 0.70 -11.75 8.84
N TYR A 133 -0.62 -11.78 9.02
CA TYR A 133 -1.52 -12.42 8.06
C TYR A 133 -1.40 -11.83 6.64
N ILE A 134 -1.34 -10.50 6.52
CA ILE A 134 -1.24 -9.82 5.22
C ILE A 134 0.13 -10.04 4.58
N LYS A 135 1.20 -10.01 5.37
CA LYS A 135 2.54 -10.35 4.89
C LYS A 135 2.56 -11.78 4.37
N GLU A 136 2.05 -12.75 5.13
CA GLU A 136 2.04 -14.17 4.75
C GLU A 136 1.19 -14.45 3.50
N ASP A 137 -0.05 -13.93 3.40
CA ASP A 137 -0.88 -14.11 2.19
C ASP A 137 -0.23 -13.46 0.95
N GLY A 138 0.52 -12.38 1.17
CA GLY A 138 1.30 -11.72 0.13
C GLY A 138 2.44 -12.57 -0.45
N TYR A 139 2.96 -13.57 0.29
CA TYR A 139 4.02 -14.49 -0.17
C TYR A 139 3.50 -15.74 -0.87
N VAL A 140 2.21 -16.07 -0.75
CA VAL A 140 1.62 -17.34 -1.23
C VAL A 140 0.96 -17.23 -2.62
N ARG A 141 0.99 -16.06 -3.27
CA ARG A 141 0.42 -15.85 -4.62
C ARG A 141 1.46 -15.66 -5.71
#